data_AF-A0A5C5PNL1-F1
#
_entry.id   AF-A0A5C5PNL1-F1
#
_cell.length_a   1.000
_cell.length_b   1.000
_cell.length_c   1.000
_cell.angle_alpha   90.00
_cell.angle_beta   90.00
_cell.angle_gamma   90.00
#
_symmetry.space_group_name_H-M   'P 1'
#
loop_
_entity.id
_entity.type
_entity.pdbx_description
1 polymer ?
#
loop_
_entity_poly.entity_id
_entity_poly.type
_entity_poly.pdbx_seq_one_letter_code
_entity_poly.pdbx_strand_id
1 'polypeptide(L)'
;MSEYLNESLNALNTEYLSRGEQYVYSQKELAVFASVSRETIRKHQGELDEAISTLSLKKYSLDKDSHAANLKVKISKLENDLTRTIMSYEALRVQYLHVISVIVKESLDISKFIRRDMAGVVECPICNRMPEVRLLAMDP
;
A
#
# COMPACT_ATOMS: atom_id res chain seq x y z
N MET A 1 -8.29 -26.77 25.31
CA MET A 1 -8.96 -25.53 25.80
C MET A 1 -9.96 -25.04 24.76
N SER A 2 -9.53 -24.83 23.51
CA SER A 2 -10.40 -24.55 22.36
C SER A 2 -11.54 -25.55 22.19
N GLU A 3 -11.22 -26.84 22.21
CA GLU A 3 -12.18 -27.96 22.11
C GLU A 3 -13.23 -27.90 23.23
N TYR A 4 -12.80 -27.71 24.49
CA TYR A 4 -13.69 -27.52 25.64
C TYR A 4 -14.63 -26.31 25.49
N LEU A 5 -14.14 -25.20 24.92
CA LEU A 5 -14.99 -24.02 24.68
C LEU A 5 -16.00 -24.28 23.55
N ASN A 6 -15.65 -25.06 22.54
CA ASN A 6 -16.57 -25.47 21.48
C ASN A 6 -17.64 -26.44 22.01
N GLU A 7 -17.26 -27.41 22.85
CA GLU A 7 -18.21 -28.28 23.55
C GLU A 7 -19.16 -27.47 24.42
N SER A 8 -18.64 -26.49 25.18
CA SER A 8 -19.44 -25.60 26.01
C SER A 8 -20.41 -24.75 25.18
N LEU A 9 -19.98 -24.26 24.02
CA LEU A 9 -20.82 -23.51 23.09
C LEU A 9 -21.93 -24.38 22.51
N ASN A 10 -21.62 -25.62 22.14
CA ASN A 10 -22.60 -26.60 21.65
C ASN A 10 -23.63 -26.96 22.73
N ALA A 11 -23.18 -27.20 23.97
CA ALA A 11 -24.05 -27.50 25.09
C ALA A 11 -25.01 -26.34 25.38
N LEU A 12 -24.49 -25.10 25.39
CA LEU A 12 -25.29 -23.90 25.60
C LEU A 12 -26.32 -23.72 24.47
N ASN A 13 -25.92 -23.91 23.21
CA ASN A 13 -26.87 -23.86 22.08
C ASN A 13 -27.97 -24.93 22.20
N THR A 14 -27.60 -26.15 22.59
CA THR A 14 -28.55 -27.26 22.79
C THR A 14 -29.55 -26.95 23.90
N GLU A 15 -29.10 -26.32 24.98
CA GLU A 15 -29.98 -25.87 26.08
C GLU A 15 -31.03 -24.86 25.60
N TYR A 16 -30.65 -23.86 24.81
CA TYR A 16 -31.61 -22.91 24.23
C TYR A 16 -32.56 -23.58 23.25
N LEU A 17 -32.06 -24.46 22.38
CA LEU A 17 -32.89 -25.20 21.44
C LEU A 17 -33.93 -26.08 22.15
N SER A 18 -33.58 -26.66 23.31
CA SER A 18 -34.53 -27.43 24.14
C SER A 18 -35.70 -26.60 24.67
N ARG A 19 -35.54 -25.27 24.75
CA ARG A 19 -36.57 -24.29 25.13
C ARG A 19 -37.33 -23.73 23.93
N GLY A 20 -36.99 -24.16 22.70
CA GLY A 20 -37.55 -23.63 21.45
C GLY A 20 -36.93 -22.30 21.01
N GLU A 21 -35.81 -21.89 21.60
CA GLU A 21 -35.13 -20.64 21.29
C GLU A 21 -33.81 -20.88 20.55
N GLN A 22 -33.38 -19.94 19.72
CA GLN A 22 -32.05 -19.98 19.10
C GLN A 22 -31.06 -19.22 19.98
N TYR A 23 -29.96 -19.85 20.35
CA TYR A 23 -28.92 -19.18 21.12
C TYR A 23 -28.28 -18.03 20.33
N VAL A 24 -28.19 -16.85 20.95
CA VAL A 24 -27.47 -15.69 20.40
C VAL A 24 -26.14 -15.58 21.14
N TYR A 25 -25.05 -15.77 20.42
CA TYR A 25 -23.71 -15.78 20.98
C TYR A 25 -23.35 -14.47 21.68
N SER A 26 -22.91 -14.61 22.94
CA SER A 26 -22.35 -13.55 23.75
C SER A 26 -21.14 -14.07 24.51
N GLN A 27 -19.99 -13.38 24.38
CA GLN A 27 -18.76 -13.72 25.12
C GLN A 27 -18.99 -13.75 26.63
N LYS A 28 -19.88 -12.89 27.15
CA LYS A 28 -20.19 -12.82 28.58
C LYS A 28 -20.84 -14.12 29.05
N GLU A 29 -21.82 -14.59 28.32
CA GLU A 29 -22.62 -15.73 28.72
C GLU A 29 -21.85 -17.04 28.57
N LEU A 30 -21.13 -17.21 27.44
CA LEU A 30 -20.25 -18.35 27.26
C LEU A 30 -19.16 -18.41 28.34
N ALA A 31 -18.57 -17.26 28.72
CA ALA A 31 -17.58 -17.22 29.79
C ALA A 31 -18.15 -17.68 31.14
N VAL A 32 -19.39 -17.28 31.47
CA VAL A 32 -20.07 -17.72 32.70
C VAL A 32 -20.38 -19.22 32.63
N PHE A 33 -20.94 -19.70 31.52
CA PHE A 33 -21.31 -21.10 31.35
C PHE A 33 -20.09 -22.04 31.41
N ALA A 34 -19.03 -21.71 30.67
CA ALA A 34 -17.78 -22.48 30.66
C ALA A 34 -16.90 -22.21 31.89
N SER A 35 -17.34 -21.38 32.85
CA SER A 35 -16.60 -21.02 34.07
C SER A 35 -15.17 -20.50 33.80
N VAL A 36 -15.01 -19.67 32.76
CA VAL A 36 -13.73 -19.06 32.37
C VAL A 36 -13.81 -17.54 32.35
N SER A 37 -12.64 -16.89 32.33
CA SER A 37 -12.58 -15.45 32.13
C SER A 37 -12.99 -15.05 30.71
N ARG A 38 -13.57 -13.85 30.55
CA ARG A 38 -13.85 -13.28 29.20
C ARG A 38 -12.58 -13.09 28.37
N GLU A 39 -11.43 -12.89 29.02
CA GLU A 39 -10.15 -12.77 28.33
C GLU A 39 -9.71 -14.11 27.73
N THR A 40 -10.01 -15.24 28.41
CA THR A 40 -9.80 -16.58 27.87
C THR A 40 -10.62 -16.81 26.60
N ILE A 41 -11.89 -16.39 26.60
CA ILE A 41 -12.75 -16.43 25.40
C ILE A 41 -12.16 -15.57 24.28
N ARG A 42 -11.74 -14.32 24.59
CA ARG A 42 -11.15 -13.41 23.60
C ARG A 42 -9.90 -13.99 22.94
N LYS A 43 -9.04 -14.67 23.71
CA LYS A 43 -7.82 -15.31 23.18
C LYS A 43 -8.11 -16.42 22.18
N HIS A 44 -9.23 -17.13 22.33
CA HIS A 44 -9.64 -18.24 21.46
C HIS A 44 -10.79 -17.83 20.51
N GLN A 45 -10.98 -16.51 20.29
CA GLN A 45 -12.12 -16.03 19.52
C GLN A 45 -12.10 -16.51 18.06
N GLY A 46 -10.93 -16.62 17.45
CA GLY A 46 -10.81 -17.08 16.06
C GLY A 46 -11.36 -18.49 15.85
N GLU A 47 -11.04 -19.42 16.75
CA GLU A 47 -11.54 -20.80 16.71
C GLU A 47 -13.03 -20.86 17.06
N LEU A 48 -13.48 -20.05 18.03
CA LEU A 48 -14.90 -19.92 18.36
C LEU A 48 -15.70 -19.33 17.20
N ASP A 49 -15.13 -18.42 16.41
CA ASP A 49 -15.80 -17.81 15.27
C ASP A 49 -16.14 -18.85 14.19
N GLU A 50 -15.27 -19.84 14.00
CA GLU A 50 -15.52 -20.97 13.10
C GLU A 50 -16.63 -21.89 13.63
N ALA A 51 -16.63 -22.22 14.91
CA ALA A 51 -17.68 -23.00 15.55
C ALA A 51 -19.05 -22.27 15.50
N ILE A 52 -19.05 -20.97 15.78
CA ILE A 52 -20.25 -20.11 15.68
C ILE A 52 -20.80 -20.11 14.26
N SER A 53 -19.93 -20.01 13.25
CA SER A 53 -20.33 -20.05 11.85
C SER A 53 -20.93 -21.40 11.47
N THR A 54 -20.29 -22.51 11.88
CA THR A 54 -20.76 -23.88 11.63
C THR A 54 -22.15 -24.11 12.24
N LEU A 55 -22.39 -23.60 13.44
CA LEU A 55 -23.66 -23.70 14.16
C LEU A 55 -24.68 -22.64 13.71
N SER A 56 -24.32 -21.75 12.77
CA SER A 56 -25.16 -20.65 12.28
C SER A 56 -25.74 -19.77 13.41
N LEU A 57 -24.95 -19.54 14.48
CA LEU A 57 -25.41 -18.75 15.62
C LEU A 57 -25.31 -17.26 15.32
N LYS A 58 -26.35 -16.52 15.67
CA LYS A 58 -26.30 -15.05 15.60
C LYS A 58 -25.34 -14.53 16.67
N LYS A 59 -24.48 -13.59 16.33
CA LYS A 59 -23.64 -12.88 17.31
C LYS A 59 -24.35 -11.61 17.75
N TYR A 60 -24.23 -11.27 19.03
CA TYR A 60 -24.62 -9.94 19.51
C TYR A 60 -23.70 -8.90 18.84
N SER A 61 -24.23 -8.12 17.88
CA SER A 61 -23.49 -7.02 17.27
C SER A 61 -23.39 -5.89 18.30
N LEU A 62 -22.31 -5.85 19.06
CA LEU A 62 -21.96 -4.67 19.86
C LEU A 62 -21.26 -3.66 18.95
N ASP A 63 -21.36 -2.36 19.30
CA ASP A 63 -20.83 -1.17 18.60
C ASP A 63 -19.41 -1.25 18.02
N LYS A 64 -18.63 -2.28 18.36
CA LYS A 64 -17.36 -2.64 17.71
C LYS A 64 -17.49 -2.88 16.20
N ASP A 65 -18.66 -3.26 15.71
CA ASP A 65 -18.91 -3.37 14.26
C ASP A 65 -18.78 -2.01 13.57
N SER A 66 -19.11 -0.90 14.25
CA SER A 66 -18.88 0.44 13.71
C SER A 66 -17.40 0.77 13.59
N HIS A 67 -16.57 0.36 14.56
CA HIS A 67 -15.13 0.56 14.50
C HIS A 67 -14.48 -0.30 13.40
N ALA A 68 -14.90 -1.57 13.28
CA ALA A 68 -14.46 -2.45 12.22
C ALA A 68 -14.89 -1.94 10.83
N ALA A 69 -16.12 -1.45 10.69
CA ALA A 69 -16.59 -0.81 9.46
C ALA A 69 -15.79 0.45 9.12
N ASN A 70 -15.54 1.31 10.11
CA ASN A 70 -14.70 2.50 9.94
C ASN A 70 -13.27 2.16 9.53
N LEU A 71 -12.69 1.09 10.09
CA LEU A 71 -11.37 0.60 9.68
C LEU A 71 -11.39 0.08 8.23
N LYS A 72 -12.43 -0.68 7.83
CA LYS A 72 -12.58 -1.12 6.43
C LYS A 72 -12.65 0.07 5.46
N VAL A 73 -13.38 1.12 5.80
CA VAL A 73 -13.45 2.35 4.99
C VAL A 73 -12.08 3.03 4.89
N LYS A 74 -11.33 3.10 6.00
CA LYS A 74 -9.96 3.65 6.00
C LYS A 74 -9.00 2.82 5.14
N ILE A 75 -9.07 1.50 5.22
CA ILE A 75 -8.25 0.60 4.40
C ILE A 75 -8.53 0.85 2.92
N SER A 76 -9.80 0.85 2.51
CA SER A 76 -10.18 1.11 1.12
C SER A 76 -9.70 2.49 0.63
N LYS A 77 -9.74 3.51 1.49
CA LYS A 77 -9.20 4.84 1.15
C LYS A 77 -7.68 4.80 0.93
N LEU A 78 -6.94 4.14 1.82
CA LEU A 78 -5.49 4.01 1.70
C LEU A 78 -5.07 3.20 0.46
N GLU A 79 -5.81 2.14 0.12
CA GLU A 79 -5.58 1.37 -1.10
C GLU A 79 -5.76 2.24 -2.34
N ASN A 80 -6.84 3.03 -2.40
CA ASN A 80 -7.08 3.97 -3.50
C ASN A 80 -5.98 5.04 -3.62
N ASP A 81 -5.54 5.60 -2.49
CA ASP A 81 -4.47 6.59 -2.45
C ASP A 81 -3.12 5.99 -2.90
N LEU A 82 -2.84 4.73 -2.53
CA LEU A 82 -1.66 3.98 -2.99
C LEU A 82 -1.71 3.77 -4.51
N THR A 83 -2.82 3.27 -5.06
CA THR A 83 -2.98 3.07 -6.51
C THR A 83 -2.78 4.38 -7.28
N ARG A 84 -3.38 5.49 -6.80
CA ARG A 84 -3.19 6.80 -7.42
C ARG A 84 -1.73 7.25 -7.40
N THR A 85 -1.03 7.02 -6.29
CA THR A 85 0.38 7.39 -6.13
C THR A 85 1.27 6.60 -7.08
N ILE A 86 1.03 5.28 -7.21
CA ILE A 86 1.74 4.41 -8.16
C ILE A 86 1.56 4.91 -9.60
N MET A 87 0.32 5.16 -10.01
CA MET A 87 0.03 5.68 -11.37
C MET A 87 0.71 7.02 -11.64
N SER A 88 0.70 7.92 -10.65
CA SER A 88 1.35 9.24 -10.77
C SER A 88 2.87 9.11 -10.90
N TYR A 89 3.49 8.20 -10.14
CA TYR A 89 4.92 7.91 -10.24
C TYR A 89 5.29 7.34 -11.61
N GLU A 90 4.52 6.38 -12.13
CA GLU A 90 4.77 5.80 -13.45
C GLU A 90 4.66 6.84 -14.57
N ALA A 91 3.63 7.69 -14.53
CA ALA A 91 3.47 8.79 -15.48
C ALA A 91 4.67 9.74 -15.45
N LEU A 92 5.11 10.13 -14.24
CA LEU A 92 6.26 11.00 -14.05
C LEU A 92 7.55 10.34 -14.58
N ARG A 93 7.75 9.05 -14.32
CA ARG A 93 8.90 8.29 -14.82
C ARG A 93 8.94 8.26 -16.34
N VAL A 94 7.81 8.03 -17.00
CA VAL A 94 7.71 8.08 -18.47
C VAL A 94 8.05 9.47 -19.00
N GLN A 95 7.53 10.53 -18.37
CA GLN A 95 7.84 11.91 -18.75
C GLN A 95 9.33 12.22 -18.63
N TYR A 96 9.98 11.83 -17.52
CA TYR A 96 11.42 12.03 -17.33
C TYR A 96 12.25 11.29 -18.39
N LEU A 97 11.92 10.04 -18.68
CA LEU A 97 12.61 9.28 -19.72
C LEU A 97 12.45 9.93 -21.10
N HIS A 98 11.27 10.47 -21.40
CA HIS A 98 11.03 11.19 -22.64
C HIS A 98 11.88 12.47 -22.74
N VAL A 99 11.90 13.29 -21.67
CA VAL A 99 12.73 14.51 -21.62
C VAL A 99 14.21 14.17 -21.83
N ILE A 100 14.71 13.15 -21.12
CA ILE A 100 16.10 12.70 -21.28
C ILE A 100 16.35 12.23 -22.72
N SER A 101 15.43 11.47 -23.31
CA SER A 101 15.56 10.98 -24.69
C SER A 101 15.63 12.14 -25.70
N VAL A 102 14.80 13.17 -25.53
CA VAL A 102 14.85 14.39 -26.37
C VAL A 102 16.18 15.11 -26.18
N ILE A 103 16.63 15.34 -24.94
CA ILE A 103 17.92 15.99 -24.67
C ILE A 103 19.06 15.22 -25.34
N VAL A 104 19.10 13.89 -25.22
CA VAL A 104 20.13 13.05 -25.83
C VAL A 104 20.08 13.14 -27.35
N LYS A 105 18.88 13.12 -27.95
CA LYS A 105 18.71 13.23 -29.41
C LYS A 105 19.17 14.58 -29.94
N GLU A 106 18.82 15.68 -29.27
CA GLU A 106 19.19 17.04 -29.68
C GLU A 106 20.67 17.34 -29.38
N SER A 107 21.25 16.78 -28.31
CA SER A 107 22.68 16.95 -27.98
C SER A 107 23.62 16.07 -28.81
N LEU A 108 23.14 14.94 -29.36
CA LEU A 108 23.90 14.10 -30.29
C LEU A 108 24.19 14.79 -31.63
N ASP A 109 23.60 15.96 -31.91
CA ASP A 109 23.94 16.75 -33.09
C ASP A 109 25.16 17.67 -32.91
N ILE A 110 25.92 17.56 -31.80
CA ILE A 110 27.23 18.22 -31.67
C ILE A 110 28.20 17.81 -32.78
N SER A 111 28.08 16.59 -33.30
CA SER A 111 28.90 16.10 -34.40
C SER A 111 28.63 16.79 -35.75
N LYS A 112 27.45 17.40 -35.94
CA LYS A 112 27.17 18.30 -37.10
C LYS A 112 27.76 19.70 -36.93
N PHE A 113 28.09 20.13 -35.71
CA PHE A 113 28.77 21.41 -35.43
C PHE A 113 30.30 21.32 -35.51
N ILE A 114 30.88 20.11 -35.51
CA ILE A 114 32.34 19.91 -35.47
C ILE A 114 32.97 19.71 -36.87
N ARG A 115 32.18 19.60 -37.95
CA ARG A 115 32.74 19.49 -39.32
C ARG A 115 32.13 20.52 -40.26
N ARG A 116 33.00 21.45 -40.69
CA ARG A 116 32.83 22.66 -41.55
C ARG A 116 32.75 23.91 -40.66
N ASP A 117 33.84 24.61 -40.34
CA ASP A 117 34.91 25.06 -41.23
C ASP A 117 36.29 25.09 -40.55
N MET A 118 37.24 24.39 -41.15
CA MET A 118 38.69 24.58 -40.99
C MET A 118 39.18 25.76 -41.85
N ALA A 119 38.45 26.88 -41.84
CA ALA A 119 38.85 28.15 -42.48
C ALA A 119 37.85 29.26 -42.13
N GLY A 120 38.03 29.91 -40.98
CA GLY A 120 37.23 31.09 -40.66
C GLY A 120 37.28 31.40 -39.19
N VAL A 121 38.02 32.44 -38.83
CA VAL A 121 38.06 33.03 -37.49
C VAL A 121 36.61 33.30 -37.02
N VAL A 122 36.19 32.65 -35.94
CA VAL A 122 34.88 32.91 -35.32
C VAL A 122 35.10 33.80 -34.11
N GLU A 123 34.61 35.04 -34.17
CA GLU A 123 34.51 35.91 -33.00
C GLU A 123 33.55 35.31 -31.96
N CYS A 124 33.86 35.49 -30.68
CA CYS A 124 32.99 35.04 -29.60
C CYS A 124 31.64 35.77 -29.65
N PRO A 125 30.49 35.08 -29.81
CA PRO A 125 29.18 35.71 -30.00
C PRO A 125 28.62 36.41 -28.75
N ILE A 126 29.32 36.35 -27.62
CA ILE A 126 28.92 37.01 -26.37
C ILE A 126 29.68 38.33 -26.17
N CYS A 127 30.92 38.44 -26.66
CA CYS A 127 31.78 39.59 -26.33
C CYS A 127 32.51 40.22 -27.52
N ASN A 128 32.31 39.73 -28.75
CA ASN A 128 32.95 40.24 -29.97
C ASN A 128 34.47 40.43 -29.86
N ARG A 129 35.12 39.69 -28.94
CA ARG A 129 36.57 39.65 -28.82
C ARG A 129 37.08 38.41 -29.53
N MET A 130 38.06 38.60 -30.41
CA MET A 130 38.89 37.50 -30.89
C MET A 130 39.60 36.87 -29.69
N PRO A 131 39.64 35.53 -29.57
CA PRO A 131 40.59 34.91 -28.66
C PRO A 131 42.00 35.23 -29.18
N GLU A 132 42.80 35.92 -28.38
CA GLU A 132 44.24 36.04 -28.63
C GLU A 132 44.84 34.64 -28.52
N VAL A 133 44.94 33.93 -29.64
CA VAL A 133 45.75 32.73 -29.72
C VAL A 133 47.20 33.19 -29.72
N ARG A 134 47.78 33.37 -28.51
CA ARG A 134 49.23 33.33 -28.36
C ARG A 134 49.66 31.90 -28.67
N LEU A 135 50.05 31.66 -29.91
CA LEU A 135 50.94 30.56 -30.25
C LEU A 135 52.23 30.82 -29.47
N LEU A 136 52.36 30.22 -28.29
CA LEU A 136 53.68 29.99 -27.71
C LEU A 136 54.36 29.04 -28.70
N ALA A 137 55.30 29.60 -29.46
CA ALA A 137 56.25 28.82 -30.23
C ALA A 137 56.85 27.78 -29.27
N MET A 138 56.56 26.51 -29.51
CA MET A 138 57.49 25.48 -29.08
C MET A 138 58.64 25.57 -30.07
N ASP A 139 59.74 26.17 -29.61
CA ASP A 139 60.99 26.26 -30.36
C ASP A 139 61.51 24.86 -30.76
N PRO A 140 62.26 24.78 -31.89
CA PRO A 140 62.54 23.55 -32.63
C PRO A 140 63.49 22.55 -31.95
#